data_AF-A0A7X6CGD3-F1
#
_entry.id   AF-A0A7X6CGD3-F1
#
_cell.length_a   1.000
_cell.length_b   1.000
_cell.length_c   1.000
_cell.angle_alpha   90.00
_cell.angle_beta   90.00
_cell.angle_gamma   90.00
#
_symmetry.space_group_name_H-M   'P 1'
#
loop_
_entity.id
_entity.type
_entity.pdbx_description
1 polymer ?
#
loop_
_entity_poly.entity_id
_entity_poly.type
_entity_poly.pdbx_seq_one_letter_code
_entity_poly.pdbx_strand_id
1 'polypeptide(L)' 'MLALLHQIKHRGWTIDQTAQHLKQSRDEITALTQGKIGQFSVDTLIVMLDRAGVTVKVEICSKIAQGDRLQ' A
#
# COMPACT_ATOMS: atom_id res chain seq x y z
N MET A 1 -4.48 1.30 -5.91
CA MET A 1 -4.40 2.20 -4.73
C MET A 1 -5.76 2.48 -4.05
N LEU A 2 -6.76 1.60 -4.23
CA LEU A 2 -8.11 1.83 -3.70
C LEU A 2 -8.35 1.12 -2.36
N ALA A 3 -7.77 -0.06 -2.13
CA ALA A 3 -8.11 -0.87 -0.94
C ALA A 3 -7.86 -0.13 0.38
N LEU A 4 -6.68 0.48 0.55
CA LEU A 4 -6.34 1.17 1.79
C LEU A 4 -7.21 2.43 2.02
N LEU A 5 -7.35 3.29 1.00
CA LEU A 5 -8.21 4.48 1.08
C LEU A 5 -9.69 4.13 1.22
N HIS A 6 -10.14 3.03 0.61
CA HIS A 6 -11.49 2.51 0.74
C HIS A 6 -11.74 2.00 2.17
N GLN A 7 -10.78 1.28 2.76
CA GLN A 7 -10.86 0.85 4.16
C GLN A 7 -10.88 2.03 5.13
N ILE A 8 -10.03 3.04 4.91
CA ILE A 8 -10.02 4.28 5.72
C ILE A 8 -11.38 4.98 5.66
N LYS A 9 -11.95 5.13 4.45
CA LYS A 9 -13.27 5.74 4.26
C LYS A 9 -14.40 4.90 4.87
N HIS A 10 -14.38 3.59 4.69
CA HIS A 10 -15.39 2.67 5.24
C HIS A 10 -15.42 2.70 6.77
N ARG A 11 -14.25 2.85 7.41
CA ARG A 11 -14.13 2.95 8.87
C ARG A 11 -14.43 4.36 9.42
N GLY A 12 -14.54 5.38 8.55
CA GLY A 12 -14.80 6.76 8.96
C GLY A 12 -13.67 7.40 9.76
N TRP A 13 -12.43 6.91 9.60
CA TRP A 13 -11.29 7.41 10.38
C TRP A 13 -10.86 8.80 9.93
N THR A 14 -10.52 9.65 10.90
CA THR A 14 -9.80 10.91 10.64
C THR A 14 -8.36 10.63 10.23
N ILE A 15 -7.65 11.66 9.74
CA ILE A 15 -6.22 11.53 9.42
C ILE A 15 -5.42 11.09 10.65
N ASP A 16 -5.68 11.67 11.82
CA ASP A 16 -4.97 11.34 13.07
C ASP A 16 -5.26 9.90 13.53
N GLN A 17 -6.51 9.45 13.44
CA GLN A 17 -6.86 8.06 13.75
C GLN A 17 -6.19 7.09 12.77
N THR A 18 -6.20 7.42 11.49
CA THR A 18 -5.54 6.61 10.46
C THR A 18 -4.04 6.52 10.71
N ALA A 19 -3.40 7.64 11.05
CA ALA A 19 -1.97 7.72 11.39
C ALA A 19 -1.65 6.81 12.58
N GLN A 20 -2.48 6.86 13.63
CA GLN A 20 -2.33 6.00 14.79
C GLN A 20 -2.53 4.51 14.46
N HIS A 21 -3.59 4.15 13.73
CA HIS A 21 -3.90 2.76 13.39
C HIS A 21 -2.87 2.15 12.44
N LEU A 22 -2.39 2.91 11.46
CA LEU A 22 -1.39 2.46 10.50
C LEU A 22 0.05 2.62 11.00
N LYS A 23 0.24 3.21 12.20
CA LYS A 23 1.54 3.63 12.77
C LYS A 23 2.39 4.39 11.75
N GLN A 24 1.82 5.45 11.22
CA GLN A 24 2.45 6.38 10.30
C GLN A 24 2.32 7.80 10.84
N SER A 25 3.13 8.70 10.33
CA SER A 25 2.97 10.13 10.59
C SER A 25 1.74 10.69 9.89
N ARG A 26 1.25 11.83 10.39
CA ARG A 26 0.15 12.58 9.77
C ARG A 26 0.51 13.03 8.34
N ASP A 27 1.76 13.38 8.10
CA ASP A 27 2.25 13.80 6.78
C ASP A 27 2.25 12.64 5.78
N GLU A 28 2.68 11.45 6.21
CA GLU A 28 2.59 10.23 5.40
C GLU A 28 1.13 9.92 5.05
N ILE A 29 0.22 9.90 6.02
CA ILE A 29 -1.21 9.67 5.74
C ILE A 29 -1.78 10.74 4.80
N THR A 30 -1.43 12.00 5.00
CA THR A 30 -1.86 13.10 4.12
C THR A 30 -1.37 12.86 2.68
N ALA A 31 -0.10 12.56 2.50
CA ALA A 31 0.46 12.28 1.19
C ALA A 31 -0.15 11.03 0.53
N LEU A 32 -0.45 10.00 1.32
CA LEU A 32 -1.17 8.81 0.87
C LEU A 32 -2.59 9.15 0.39
N THR A 33 -3.33 10.00 1.11
CA THR A 33 -4.66 10.48 0.68
C THR A 33 -4.60 11.37 -0.57
N GLN A 34 -3.46 12.01 -0.83
CA GLN A 34 -3.20 12.83 -2.01
C GLN A 34 -2.74 12.03 -3.24
N GLY A 35 -2.63 10.70 -3.15
CA GLY A 35 -2.18 9.88 -4.29
C GLY A 35 -0.67 9.60 -4.33
N LYS A 36 0.12 10.13 -3.39
CA LYS A 36 1.59 10.07 -3.41
C LYS A 36 2.14 8.73 -2.92
N ILE A 37 1.71 7.60 -3.47
CA ILE A 37 2.20 6.28 -3.03
C ILE A 37 3.64 5.98 -3.41
N GLY A 38 4.16 6.62 -4.45
CA GLY A 38 5.52 6.37 -4.93
C GLY A 38 6.61 6.72 -3.91
N GLN A 39 6.27 7.46 -2.86
CA GLN A 39 7.19 7.79 -1.78
C GLN A 39 7.28 6.70 -0.70
N PHE A 40 6.36 5.71 -0.71
CA PHE A 40 6.35 4.61 0.24
C PHE A 40 7.10 3.43 -0.35
N SER A 41 7.89 2.76 0.48
CA SER A 41 8.47 1.47 0.11
C SER A 41 7.38 0.41 -0.02
N VAL A 42 7.62 -0.61 -0.85
CA VAL A 42 6.65 -1.69 -1.08
C VAL A 42 6.36 -2.44 0.23
N ASP A 43 7.38 -2.68 1.05
CA ASP A 43 7.23 -3.31 2.38
C ASP A 43 6.33 -2.48 3.31
N THR A 44 6.49 -1.14 3.31
CA THR A 44 5.64 -0.25 4.12
C THR A 44 4.19 -0.37 3.69
N LEU A 45 3.92 -0.37 2.38
CA LEU A 45 2.57 -0.52 1.85
C LEU A 45 1.93 -1.85 2.23
N ILE A 46 2.70 -2.95 2.18
CA ILE A 46 2.24 -4.28 2.60
C ILE A 46 1.85 -4.27 4.09
N VAL A 47 2.70 -3.70 4.95
CA VAL A 47 2.45 -3.60 6.39
C VAL A 47 1.22 -2.73 6.69
N MET A 48 1.02 -1.64 5.96
CA MET A 48 -0.16 -0.78 6.11
C MET A 48 -1.45 -1.51 5.71
N LEU A 49 -1.40 -2.30 4.63
CA LEU A 49 -2.54 -3.10 4.19
C LEU A 49 -2.92 -4.17 5.22
N ASP A 50 -1.94 -4.87 5.77
CA ASP A 50 -2.16 -5.83 6.86
C ASP A 50 -2.82 -5.17 8.09
N ARG A 51 -2.31 -4.02 8.53
CA ARG A 51 -2.90 -3.24 9.65
C ARG A 51 -4.31 -2.73 9.36
N ALA A 52 -4.64 -2.49 8.09
CA ALA A 52 -5.99 -2.11 7.68
C ALA A 52 -6.97 -3.30 7.65
N GLY A 53 -6.49 -4.52 7.90
CA GLY A 53 -7.27 -5.76 7.82
C GLY A 53 -7.46 -6.25 6.38
N VAL A 54 -6.54 -5.90 5.47
CA VAL A 54 -6.56 -6.35 4.08
C VAL A 54 -5.61 -7.53 3.93
N THR A 55 -6.10 -8.64 3.40
CA THR A 55 -5.25 -9.76 3.01
C THR A 55 -4.39 -9.37 1.81
N VAL A 56 -3.07 -9.45 1.97
CA VAL A 56 -2.12 -9.14 0.90
C VAL A 56 -1.58 -10.42 0.29
N LYS A 57 -1.70 -10.53 -1.04
CA LYS A 57 -1.01 -11.54 -1.83
C LYS A 57 0.13 -10.87 -2.60
N VAL A 58 1.35 -11.37 -2.45
CA VAL A 58 2.53 -10.89 -3.17
C VAL A 58 2.93 -11.93 -4.20
N GLU A 59 3.07 -11.50 -5.45
CA GLU A 59 3.56 -12.32 -6.55
C GLU A 59 4.77 -11.64 -7.18
N ILE A 60 5.85 -12.39 -7.39
CA ILE A 60 7.05 -11.91 -8.06
C ILE A 60 7.01 -12.41 -9.50
N CYS A 61 6.67 -11.52 -10.42
CA CYS A 61 6.71 -11.80 -11.85
C CYS A 61 8.08 -11.37 -12.39
N SER A 62 8.98 -12.33 -12.59
CA SER A 62 10.24 -12.03 -13.25
C SER A 62 10.00 -11.74 -14.72
N LYS A 63 10.58 -10.64 -15.21
CA LYS A 63 10.53 -10.26 -16.63
C LYS A 63 11.79 -10.78 -17.34
N ILE A 64 12.05 -12.09 -17.28
CA ILE A 64 13.17 -12.76 -17.97
C ILE A 64 12.67 -14.13 -18.45
N ALA A 65 12.73 -14.53 -19.72
CA ALA A 65 12.96 -13.86 -20.99
C ALA A 65 12.21 -14.66 -22.07
N GLN A 66 11.27 -14.05 -22.81
CA GLN A 66 10.91 -14.59 -24.12
C GLN A 66 12.06 -14.25 -25.07
N GLY A 67 13.08 -15.10 -25.10
CA GLY A 67 14.24 -14.84 -25.96
C GLY A 67 15.48 -15.66 -25.65
N ASP A 68 15.33 -16.90 -25.22
CA ASP A 68 16.41 -17.89 -25.32
C ASP A 68 15.81 -19.22 -25.79
N ARG A 69 15.16 -19.17 -26.97
CA ARG A 69 15.00 -20.38 -27.78
C ARG A 69 16.29 -20.52 -28.57
N LEU A 70 17.16 -21.38 -28.05
CA LEU A 70 18.10 -22.13 -28.87
C LEU A 70 17.36 -22.72 -30.08
N GLN A 71 17.58 -22.16 -31.26
CA GLN A 71 17.73 -22.86 -32.55
C GLN A 71 18.59 -22.01 -33.48
#